data_AF-L1P617-F1
#
_entry.id   AF-L1P617-F1
#
_cell.length_a   1.000
_cell.length_b   1.000
_cell.length_c   1.000
_cell.angle_alpha   90.00
_cell.angle_beta   90.00
_cell.angle_gamma   90.00
#
_symmetry.space_group_name_H-M   'P 1'
#
loop_
_entity.id
_entity.type
_entity.pdbx_description
1 polymer ?
#
loop_
_entity_poly.entity_id
_entity_poly.type
_entity_poly.pdbx_seq_one_letter_code
_entity_poly.pdbx_strand_id
1 'polypeptide(L)' 'YLEDDDFKYPYVRKIIYAIGAQPQPESLLALENLASETNDTEIKKLALHQLEKRKELGRWEYEKNVIS' A
#
# COMPACT_ATOMS: atom_id res chain seq x y z
N TYR A 1 -29.14 1.72 -9.17
CA TYR A 1 -28.61 0.79 -8.16
C TYR A 1 -27.10 0.89 -8.22
N LEU A 2 -26.41 0.95 -7.06
CA LEU A 2 -24.95 0.96 -7.01
C LEU A 2 -24.44 -0.39 -7.51
N GLU A 3 -23.40 -0.39 -8.34
CA GLU A 3 -22.80 -1.61 -8.88
C GLU A 3 -21.95 -2.30 -7.80
N ASP A 4 -21.69 -3.60 -7.92
CA ASP A 4 -20.87 -4.34 -6.95
C ASP A 4 -19.47 -3.72 -6.76
N ASP A 5 -18.95 -3.06 -7.79
CA ASP A 5 -17.70 -2.31 -7.77
C ASP A 5 -17.72 -1.11 -6.80
N ASP A 6 -18.88 -0.49 -6.56
CA ASP A 6 -19.03 0.61 -5.61
C ASP A 6 -18.79 0.16 -4.16
N PHE A 7 -18.96 -1.13 -3.87
CA PHE A 7 -18.73 -1.72 -2.54
C PHE A 7 -17.38 -2.45 -2.42
N LYS A 8 -16.85 -2.98 -3.54
CA LYS A 8 -15.60 -3.72 -3.58
C LYS A 8 -14.39 -2.86 -3.18
N TYR A 9 -14.18 -1.73 -3.86
CA TYR A 9 -12.97 -0.92 -3.67
C TYR A 9 -12.83 -0.27 -2.30
N PRO A 10 -13.90 0.21 -1.62
CA PRO A 10 -13.80 0.70 -0.26
C PRO A 10 -13.21 -0.32 0.73
N TYR A 11 -13.58 -1.61 0.60
CA TYR A 11 -13.06 -2.66 1.47
C TYR A 11 -11.61 -3.03 1.10
N VAL A 12 -11.34 -3.22 -0.18
CA VAL A 12 -9.98 -3.54 -0.68
C VAL A 12 -8.98 -2.44 -0.32
N ARG A 13 -9.37 -1.16 -0.43
CA ARG A 13 -8.55 -0.02 -0.01
C ARG A 13 -8.13 -0.13 1.46
N LYS A 14 -9.06 -0.47 2.36
CA LYS A 14 -8.75 -0.60 3.80
C LYS A 14 -7.72 -1.69 4.07
N ILE A 15 -7.83 -2.84 3.39
CA ILE A 15 -6.87 -3.94 3.52
C ILE A 15 -5.49 -3.50 3.05
N ILE A 16 -5.38 -2.95 1.83
CA ILE A 16 -4.10 -2.52 1.26
C ILE A 16 -3.44 -1.45 2.13
N TYR A 17 -4.23 -0.52 2.66
CA TYR A 17 -3.72 0.51 3.59
C TYR A 17 -3.22 -0.10 4.91
N ALA A 18 -3.92 -1.10 5.46
CA ALA A 18 -3.47 -1.80 6.66
C ALA A 18 -2.14 -2.52 6.44
N ILE A 19 -1.95 -3.16 5.28
CA ILE A 19 -0.68 -3.78 4.87
C ILE A 19 0.42 -2.72 4.72
N GLY A 20 0.11 -1.57 4.09
CA GLY A 20 1.07 -0.47 3.91
C GLY A 20 1.55 0.17 5.21
N ALA A 21 0.71 0.17 6.26
CA ALA A 21 1.06 0.69 7.57
C ALA A 21 1.91 -0.26 8.43
N GLN A 22 2.05 -1.53 8.01
CA GLN A 22 2.81 -2.54 8.74
C GLN A 22 4.33 -2.39 8.49
N PRO A 23 5.17 -2.25 9.53
CA PRO A 23 6.61 -2.08 9.38
C PRO A 23 7.34 -3.35 8.93
N GLN A 24 6.69 -4.51 9.01
CA GLN A 24 7.28 -5.81 8.70
C GLN A 24 7.66 -5.90 7.21
N PRO A 25 8.81 -6.50 6.86
CA PRO A 25 9.27 -6.62 5.48
C PRO A 25 8.32 -7.47 4.60
N GLU A 26 7.62 -8.44 5.18
CA GLU A 26 6.64 -9.28 4.48
C GLU A 26 5.48 -8.45 3.92
N SER A 27 5.08 -7.40 4.63
CA SER A 27 4.05 -6.45 4.17
C SER A 27 4.52 -5.66 2.94
N LEU A 28 5.82 -5.37 2.82
CA LEU A 28 6.38 -4.74 1.61
C LEU A 28 6.31 -5.72 0.44
N LEU A 29 6.77 -6.95 0.65
CA LEU A 29 6.72 -8.01 -0.36
C LEU A 29 5.29 -8.30 -0.83
N ALA A 30 4.32 -8.30 0.09
CA ALA A 30 2.91 -8.47 -0.24
C ALA A 30 2.38 -7.37 -1.17
N LEU A 31 2.80 -6.11 -0.95
CA LEU A 31 2.44 -4.99 -1.84
C LEU A 31 3.14 -5.09 -3.21
N GLU A 32 4.40 -5.53 -3.25
CA GLU A 32 5.15 -5.74 -4.49
C GLU A 32 4.50 -6.83 -5.35
N ASN A 33 4.18 -7.98 -4.75
CA ASN A 33 3.47 -9.07 -5.43
C ASN A 33 2.07 -8.64 -5.88
N LEU A 34 1.34 -7.90 -5.04
CA LEU A 34 0.01 -7.40 -5.42
C LEU A 34 0.08 -6.45 -6.62
N ALA A 35 1.07 -5.57 -6.68
CA ALA A 35 1.25 -4.64 -7.79
C ALA A 35 1.72 -5.32 -9.10
N SER A 36 2.47 -6.42 -9.00
CA SER A 36 3.02 -7.13 -10.17
C SER A 36 2.04 -8.16 -10.75
N GLU A 37 1.25 -8.84 -9.91
CA GLU A 37 0.43 -9.99 -10.31
C GLU A 37 -1.02 -9.62 -10.65
N THR A 38 -1.55 -8.51 -10.12
CA THR A 38 -2.95 -8.15 -10.36
C THR A 38 -3.19 -7.53 -11.74
N ASN A 39 -4.31 -7.91 -12.36
CA ASN A 39 -4.85 -7.24 -13.55
C ASN A 39 -5.84 -6.10 -13.20
N ASP A 40 -6.24 -6.00 -11.93
CA ASP A 40 -7.16 -4.95 -11.47
C ASP A 40 -6.42 -3.63 -11.29
N THR A 41 -6.73 -2.66 -12.15
CA THR A 41 -6.00 -1.39 -12.23
C THR A 41 -6.12 -0.54 -10.96
N GLU A 42 -7.24 -0.62 -10.23
CA GLU A 42 -7.44 0.16 -9.00
C GLU A 42 -6.66 -0.46 -7.85
N ILE A 43 -6.69 -1.79 -7.74
CA ILE A 43 -5.87 -2.54 -6.76
C ILE A 43 -4.37 -2.27 -7.00
N LYS A 44 -3.93 -2.30 -8.26
CA LYS A 44 -2.54 -2.00 -8.63
C LYS A 44 -2.13 -0.59 -8.22
N LYS A 45 -2.96 0.42 -8.49
CA LYS A 45 -2.72 1.82 -8.07
C LYS A 45 -2.61 1.94 -6.55
N LEU A 46 -3.51 1.30 -5.81
CA LEU A 46 -3.50 1.32 -4.34
C LEU A 46 -2.22 0.69 -3.77
N ALA A 47 -1.76 -0.43 -4.34
CA ALA A 47 -0.52 -1.09 -3.92
C ALA A 47 0.71 -0.21 -4.19
N LEU A 48 0.82 0.34 -5.41
CA LEU A 48 1.92 1.25 -5.78
C LEU A 48 1.97 2.49 -4.90
N HIS A 49 0.82 3.08 -4.57
CA HIS A 49 0.73 4.23 -3.68
C HIS A 49 1.29 3.93 -2.28
N GLN A 50 0.97 2.77 -1.70
CA GLN A 50 1.52 2.39 -0.38
C GLN A 50 3.03 2.11 -0.44
N LEU A 51 3.54 1.53 -1.53
CA LEU A 51 4.98 1.33 -1.74
C LEU A 51 5.74 2.67 -1.78
N GLU A 52 5.21 3.67 -2.48
CA GLU A 52 5.80 5.01 -2.55
C GLU A 52 5.81 5.69 -1.18
N LYS A 53 4.67 5.69 -0.49
CA LYS A 53 4.54 6.26 0.86
C LYS A 53 5.52 5.62 1.85
N ARG A 54 5.77 4.31 1.76
CA ARG A 54 6.72 3.61 2.63
C ARG A 54 8.17 4.01 2.38
N LYS A 55 8.54 4.31 1.14
CA LYS A 55 9.87 4.86 0.81
C LYS A 55 10.06 6.26 1.37
N GLU A 56 9.03 7.09 1.34
CA GLU A 56 9.04 8.42 1.94
C GLU A 56 9.20 8.35 3.46
N LEU A 57 8.40 7.50 4.13
CA LEU A 57 8.46 7.32 5.57
C LEU A 57 9.81 6.76 6.04
N GLY A 58 10.35 5.74 5.36
CA GLY A 58 11.66 5.19 5.71
C GLY A 58 12.80 6.20 5.57
N ARG A 59 12.74 7.11 4.58
CA ARG A 59 13.69 8.24 4.46
C ARG A 59 13.52 9.22 5.62
N TRP A 60 12.30 9.56 5.98
CA TRP A 60 12.01 10.48 7.08
C TRP A 60 12.41 9.92 8.45
N GLU A 61 12.20 8.61 8.68
CA GLU A 61 12.66 7.90 9.88
C GLU A 61 14.18 7.93 9.98
N TYR A 62 14.90 7.71 8.87
CA TYR A 62 16.36 7.83 8.83
C TYR A 62 16.82 9.27 9.13
N GLU A 63 16.25 10.27 8.47
CA GLU A 63 16.61 11.68 8.69
C GLU A 63 16.37 12.13 10.14
N LYS A 64 15.27 11.71 10.75
CA LYS A 64 15.01 11.96 12.18
C LYS A 64 16.03 11.30 13.10
N ASN A 65 16.44 10.07 12.80
CA ASN A 65 17.42 9.34 13.60
C ASN A 65 18.85 9.87 13.42
N VAL A 66 19.17 10.54 12.31
CA VAL A 66 20.49 11.18 12.08
C VAL A 66 20.58 12.59 12.67
N ILE A 67 19.44 13.31 12.78
CA ILE A 67 19.39 14.70 13.27
C ILE A 67 19.09 14.78 14.78
N SER A 68 18.59 13.69 15.40
CA SER A 68 18.38 13.58 16.85
C SER A 68 19.63 13.11 17.59
#